data_AF-A0A4Q2XYV8-F1
#
_entry.id   AF-A0A4Q2XYV8-F1
#
_cell.length_a   1.000
_cell.length_b   1.000
_cell.length_c   1.000
_cell.angle_alpha   90.00
_cell.angle_beta   90.00
_cell.angle_gamma   90.00
#
_symmetry.space_group_name_H-M   'P 1'
#
loop_
_entity.id
_entity.type
_entity.pdbx_description
1 polymer ?
#
loop_
_entity_poly.entity_id
_entity_poly.type
_entity_poly.pdbx_seq_one_letter_code
_entity_poly.pdbx_strand_id
1 'polypeptide(L)'
;MTYCVGLLVDRGLVFMSDTRTNAGIDNISVVSKMKTWCVPGERFLCLLSAGNLATTQSTVSLLEERSLAPVDREPAILNQPSMFQTAKLVGDTLREVIS
;
A
#
# COMPACT_ATOMS: atom_id res chain seq x y z
N MET A 1 7.98 13.36 -10.15
CA MET A 1 8.91 12.24 -10.40
C MET A 1 8.60 11.20 -9.36
N THR A 2 8.21 10.00 -9.77
CA THR A 2 7.80 8.94 -8.86
C THR A 2 8.62 7.69 -9.17
N TYR A 3 9.40 7.23 -8.20
CA TYR A 3 10.25 6.05 -8.37
C TYR A 3 10.27 5.18 -7.11
N CYS A 4 9.95 3.91 -7.31
CA CYS A 4 9.87 2.88 -6.29
C CYS A 4 10.58 1.62 -6.81
N VAL A 5 11.29 0.91 -5.94
CA VAL A 5 11.96 -0.36 -6.25
C VAL A 5 11.77 -1.36 -5.12
N GLY A 6 11.48 -2.60 -5.50
CA GLY A 6 11.45 -3.77 -4.61
C GLY A 6 12.36 -4.86 -5.17
N LEU A 7 13.23 -5.42 -4.33
CA LEU A 7 14.16 -6.48 -4.70
C LEU A 7 13.89 -7.71 -3.84
N LEU A 8 13.83 -8.87 -4.49
CA LEU A 8 13.84 -10.18 -3.85
C LEU A 8 15.23 -10.79 -4.06
N VAL A 9 15.90 -11.11 -2.95
CA VAL A 9 17.22 -11.73 -2.92
C VAL A 9 17.19 -12.94 -1.99
N ASP A 10 18.19 -13.81 -2.06
CA ASP A 10 18.25 -15.03 -1.24
C ASP A 10 18.17 -14.74 0.27
N ARG A 11 18.66 -13.58 0.71
CA ARG A 11 18.62 -13.14 2.12
C ARG A 11 17.32 -12.44 2.53
N GLY A 12 16.40 -12.17 1.61
CA GLY A 12 15.14 -11.51 1.91
C GLY A 12 14.75 -10.42 0.92
N LEU A 13 14.16 -9.34 1.43
CA LEU A 13 13.52 -8.30 0.63
C LEU A 13 14.14 -6.93 0.91
N VAL A 14 14.27 -6.10 -0.12
CA VAL A 14 14.69 -4.70 -0.01
C VAL A 14 13.67 -3.81 -0.71
N PHE A 15 13.23 -2.74 -0.05
CA PHE A 15 12.26 -1.77 -0.59
C PHE A 15 12.80 -0.36 -0.49
N MET A 16 12.58 0.45 -1.51
CA MET A 16 12.91 1.87 -1.51
C MET A 16 11.90 2.65 -2.35
N SER A 17 11.52 3.84 -1.88
CA SER A 17 10.67 4.78 -2.61
C SER A 17 11.11 6.21 -2.41
N ASP A 18 11.05 7.02 -3.46
CA ASP A 18 11.17 8.47 -3.32
C ASP A 18 9.86 9.10 -2.79
N THR A 19 9.87 10.39 -2.47
CA THR A 19 8.71 11.08 -1.87
C THR A 19 8.17 12.25 -2.70
N ARG A 20 8.87 12.69 -3.75
CA ARG A 20 8.42 13.82 -4.58
C ARG A 20 7.16 13.42 -5.35
N THR A 21 6.10 14.19 -5.25
CA THR A 21 4.79 13.82 -5.83
C THR A 21 4.15 15.01 -6.52
N ASN A 22 3.60 14.80 -7.71
CA ASN A 22 2.75 15.78 -8.37
C ASN A 22 1.33 15.65 -7.79
N ALA A 23 0.88 16.68 -7.08
CA ALA A 23 -0.43 16.75 -6.42
C ALA A 23 -1.41 17.70 -7.15
N GLY A 24 -1.04 18.21 -8.32
CA GLY A 24 -1.83 19.17 -9.10
C GLY A 24 -0.94 20.12 -9.90
N ILE A 25 -1.58 20.98 -10.70
CA ILE A 25 -0.88 22.05 -11.43
C ILE A 25 -0.16 22.93 -10.41
N ASP A 26 1.14 23.12 -10.59
CA ASP A 26 2.04 23.87 -9.70
C ASP A 26 2.04 23.42 -8.23
N ASN A 27 1.63 22.18 -7.97
CA ASN A 27 1.66 21.59 -6.63
C ASN A 27 2.55 20.33 -6.61
N ILE A 28 3.80 20.51 -6.16
CA ILE A 28 4.72 19.40 -5.88
C ILE A 28 4.86 19.27 -4.37
N SER A 29 4.47 18.12 -3.85
CA SER A 29 4.45 17.82 -2.42
C SER A 29 5.33 16.62 -2.06
N VAL A 30 5.62 16.47 -0.78
CA VAL A 30 6.32 15.31 -0.19
C VAL A 30 5.28 14.36 0.36
N VAL A 31 5.16 13.18 -0.25
CA VAL A 31 4.21 12.14 0.18
C VAL A 31 4.93 10.81 0.27
N SER A 32 4.71 10.06 1.36
CA SER A 32 5.23 8.70 1.46
C SER A 32 4.59 7.81 0.39
N LYS A 33 5.44 7.11 -0.37
CA LYS A 33 5.00 6.11 -1.35
C LYS A 33 5.21 4.68 -0.86
N MET A 34 5.53 4.52 0.42
CA MET A 34 5.74 3.24 1.07
C MET A 34 4.79 3.14 2.26
N LYS A 35 4.00 2.06 2.27
CA LYS A 35 3.13 1.70 3.38
C LYS A 35 3.48 0.29 3.84
N THR A 36 3.57 0.09 5.15
CA THR A 36 3.90 -1.20 5.74
C THR A 36 2.86 -1.64 6.75
N TRP A 37 2.61 -2.94 6.81
CA TRP A 37 1.84 -3.60 7.87
C TRP A 37 2.68 -4.72 8.46
N CYS A 38 2.63 -4.90 9.77
CA CYS A 38 3.45 -5.88 10.47
C CYS A 38 2.68 -6.49 11.63
N VAL A 39 2.71 -7.83 11.72
CA VAL A 39 2.39 -8.59 12.93
C VAL A 39 3.69 -9.26 13.37
N PRO A 40 4.34 -8.78 14.45
CA PRO A 40 5.65 -9.27 14.87
C PRO A 40 5.69 -10.78 15.05
N GLY A 41 6.67 -11.44 14.44
CA GLY A 41 6.84 -12.90 14.49
C GLY A 41 5.94 -13.70 13.54
N GLU A 42 5.02 -13.04 12.83
CA GLU A 42 4.07 -13.72 11.94
C GLU A 42 4.18 -13.26 10.49
N ARG A 43 4.00 -11.95 10.21
CA ARG A 43 3.94 -11.43 8.84
C ARG A 43 4.39 -9.98 8.72
N PHE A 44 4.97 -9.65 7.57
CA PHE A 44 5.33 -8.30 7.18
C PHE A 44 4.90 -8.06 5.72
N LEU A 45 4.21 -6.94 5.49
CA LEU A 45 3.72 -6.51 4.18
C LEU A 45 4.26 -5.11 3.88
N CYS A 46 4.74 -4.91 2.66
CA CYS A 46 5.16 -3.59 2.15
C CYS A 46 4.47 -3.34 0.81
N LEU A 47 3.79 -2.20 0.70
CA LEU A 47 3.16 -1.71 -0.52
C LEU A 47 3.83 -0.42 -0.97
N LEU A 48 4.26 -0.40 -2.23
CA LEU A 48 4.83 0.78 -2.88
C LEU A 48 3.83 1.36 -3.88
N SER A 49 3.70 2.69 -3.92
CA SER A 49 2.73 3.37 -4.78
C SER A 49 3.38 4.20 -5.89
N ALA A 50 2.72 4.27 -7.05
CA ALA A 50 3.09 5.11 -8.17
C ALA A 50 1.85 5.50 -8.99
N GLY A 51 1.92 6.62 -9.71
CA GLY A 51 0.81 7.12 -10.55
C GLY A 51 0.03 8.26 -9.91
N ASN A 52 -1.29 8.28 -10.13
CA ASN A 52 -2.17 9.34 -9.64
C ASN A 52 -2.27 9.32 -8.11
N LEU A 53 -1.96 10.46 -7.47
CA LEU A 53 -1.93 10.57 -6.02
C LEU A 53 -3.27 10.21 -5.37
N ALA A 54 -4.38 10.76 -5.88
CA ALA A 54 -5.71 10.51 -5.33
C ALA A 54 -6.07 9.02 -5.41
N THR A 55 -5.86 8.37 -6.56
CA THR A 55 -6.08 6.92 -6.73
C THR A 55 -5.28 6.10 -5.73
N THR A 56 -3.98 6.37 -5.58
CA THR A 56 -3.12 5.60 -4.68
C THR A 56 -3.49 5.82 -3.20
N GLN A 57 -3.86 7.03 -2.81
CA GLN A 57 -4.31 7.33 -1.45
C GLN A 57 -5.65 6.64 -1.16
N SER A 58 -6.64 6.75 -2.04
CA SER A 58 -7.94 6.07 -1.88
C SER A 58 -7.78 4.55 -1.77
N THR A 59 -6.90 3.96 -2.58
CA THR A 59 -6.62 2.51 -2.52
C THR A 59 -6.04 2.11 -1.16
N VAL A 60 -5.05 2.86 -0.66
CA VAL A 60 -4.44 2.59 0.66
C VAL A 60 -5.48 2.78 1.77
N SER A 61 -6.26 3.86 1.74
CA SER A 61 -7.30 4.11 2.74
C SER A 61 -8.31 2.97 2.83
N LEU A 62 -8.81 2.48 1.69
CA LEU A 62 -9.76 1.35 1.66
C LEU A 62 -9.13 0.03 2.13
N LEU A 63 -7.83 -0.19 1.90
CA LEU A 63 -7.13 -1.35 2.45
C LEU A 63 -6.99 -1.26 3.99
N GLU A 64 -6.96 -0.05 4.53
CA GLU A 64 -6.97 0.20 5.98
C GLU A 64 -8.39 0.19 6.59
N GLU A 65 -9.42 0.45 5.78
CA GLU A 65 -10.77 0.78 6.26
C GLU A 65 -11.86 -0.19 5.74
N ARG A 66 -12.44 -1.06 6.60
CA ARG A 66 -13.78 -1.67 6.35
C ARG A 66 -14.52 -2.17 7.60
N SER A 67 -15.50 -1.40 8.16
CA SER A 67 -16.83 -1.82 8.74
C SER A 67 -17.23 -2.17 10.24
N LEU A 68 -16.55 -1.79 11.35
CA LEU A 68 -16.84 -2.20 12.75
C LEU A 68 -16.08 -1.28 13.73
N ALA A 69 -16.53 -1.30 14.99
CA ALA A 69 -16.13 -0.41 16.08
C ALA A 69 -14.60 -0.37 16.37
N PRO A 70 -14.08 0.72 16.99
CA PRO A 70 -12.65 1.04 17.08
C PRO A 70 -11.76 0.05 17.86
N VAL A 71 -12.34 -0.91 18.59
CA VAL A 71 -11.62 -1.73 19.58
C VAL A 71 -11.05 -3.04 19.01
N ASP A 72 -11.54 -3.54 17.87
CA ASP A 72 -11.29 -4.94 17.44
C ASP A 72 -10.66 -5.10 16.04
N ARG A 73 -9.85 -4.17 15.53
CA ARG A 73 -9.54 -4.15 14.07
C ARG A 73 -8.08 -4.34 13.71
N GLU A 74 -7.79 -5.52 13.16
CA GLU A 74 -6.69 -5.71 12.22
C GLU A 74 -7.17 -5.49 10.77
N PRO A 75 -6.43 -4.72 9.94
CA PRO A 75 -6.72 -4.56 8.51
C PRO A 75 -6.93 -5.90 7.78
N ALA A 76 -7.92 -5.98 6.87
CA ALA A 76 -8.20 -7.23 6.12
C ALA A 76 -7.00 -7.75 5.32
N ILE A 77 -6.07 -6.86 4.95
CA ILE A 77 -4.81 -7.21 4.31
C ILE A 77 -3.90 -8.07 5.22
N LEU A 78 -3.98 -7.89 6.54
CA LEU A 78 -3.25 -8.70 7.52
C LEU A 78 -3.86 -10.10 7.69
N ASN A 79 -5.12 -10.31 7.34
CA ASN A 79 -5.82 -11.59 7.50
C ASN A 79 -5.79 -12.49 6.26
N GLN A 80 -5.07 -12.09 5.20
CA GLN A 80 -5.01 -12.88 3.98
C GLN A 80 -4.19 -14.18 4.17
N PRO A 81 -4.61 -15.30 3.56
CA PRO A 81 -3.96 -16.61 3.77
C PRO A 81 -2.66 -16.78 2.97
N SER A 82 -2.39 -15.92 1.98
CA SER A 82 -1.15 -15.95 1.19
C SER A 82 -0.88 -14.62 0.51
N MET A 83 0.39 -14.38 0.13
CA MET A 83 0.77 -13.18 -0.63
C MET A 83 0.05 -13.04 -1.97
N PHE A 84 -0.37 -14.15 -2.59
CA PHE A 84 -1.18 -14.12 -3.81
C PHE A 84 -2.58 -13.55 -3.54
N GLN A 85 -3.24 -13.98 -2.45
CA GLN A 85 -4.52 -13.41 -2.06
C GLN A 85 -4.38 -11.95 -1.61
N THR A 86 -3.28 -11.60 -0.93
CA THR A 86 -2.93 -10.20 -0.64
C THR A 86 -2.83 -9.36 -1.91
N ALA A 87 -2.12 -9.83 -2.93
CA ALA A 87 -2.00 -9.12 -4.21
C ALA A 87 -3.36 -9.00 -4.93
N LYS A 88 -4.19 -10.04 -4.88
CA LYS A 88 -5.55 -10.02 -5.43
C LYS A 88 -6.42 -8.97 -4.72
N LEU A 89 -6.41 -8.94 -3.38
CA LEU A 89 -7.12 -7.94 -2.60
C LEU A 89 -6.72 -6.52 -3.01
N VAL A 90 -5.41 -6.23 -3.12
CA VAL A 90 -4.91 -4.91 -3.56
C VAL A 90 -5.40 -4.57 -4.97
N GLY A 91 -5.37 -5.54 -5.89
CA GLY A 91 -5.85 -5.35 -7.26
C GLY A 91 -7.36 -5.11 -7.35
N ASP A 92 -8.16 -5.83 -6.57
CA ASP A 92 -9.61 -5.68 -6.49
C ASP A 92 -9.98 -4.31 -5.88
N THR A 93 -9.30 -3.88 -4.81
CA THR A 93 -9.47 -2.54 -4.22
C THR A 93 -9.06 -1.44 -5.18
N LEU A 94 -7.94 -1.59 -5.90
CA LEU A 94 -7.55 -0.61 -6.93
C LEU A 94 -8.60 -0.50 -8.03
N ARG A 95 -9.15 -1.63 -8.48
CA ARG A 95 -10.23 -1.66 -9.48
C ARG A 95 -11.47 -0.91 -8.97
N GLU A 96 -11.86 -1.11 -7.72
CA GLU A 96 -12.97 -0.39 -7.08
C GLU A 96 -12.76 1.13 -7.09
N VAL A 97 -11.52 1.60 -6.90
CA VAL A 97 -11.19 3.04 -6.89
C VAL A 97 -11.21 3.69 -8.27
N ILE A 98 -10.86 2.96 -9.33
CA ILE A 98 -10.71 3.50 -10.69
C ILE A 98 -11.89 3.22 -11.62
N SER A 99 -12.87 2.42 -11.18
CA SER A 99 -14.07 2.08 -11.97
C SER A 99 -15.17 3.12 -11.83
#